data_AF-A0A438MH49-F1
#
_entry.id   AF-A0A438MH49-F1
#
_cell.length_a   1.000
_cell.length_b   1.000
_cell.length_c   1.000
_cell.angle_alpha   90.00
_cell.angle_beta   90.00
_cell.angle_gamma   90.00
#
_symmetry.space_group_name_H-M   'P 1'
#
loop_
_entity.id
_entity.type
_entity.pdbx_description
1 polymer ?
#
loop_
_entity_poly.entity_id
_entity_poly.type
_entity_poly.pdbx_seq_one_letter_code
_entity_poly.pdbx_strand_id
1 'polypeptide(L)'
;MLPTRAVAPLTAAAAALTLGVTQLATGHQNIPFVTFADYLIEGSYALYLVAAVFAVLDLRAAHTGPGGWGRLGDMGAGLYALGHALLAVPVVVTFVRGDNPPEVLFTLFTPGLVAWLLGLVLMAVGAFKGRRIPRAVAVALPATLPLTLALGDPGVLVEVVTWAVLAAFLLRQMRAAEPAAPHATDWQHHS
;
A
#
# COMPACT_ATOMS: atom_id res chain seq x y z
N MET A 1 17.90 1.18 11.88
CA MET A 1 16.97 2.14 11.25
C MET A 1 16.24 1.42 10.12
N LEU A 2 14.91 1.52 10.04
CA LEU A 2 14.19 0.96 8.90
C LEU A 2 14.61 1.70 7.63
N PRO A 3 14.95 0.99 6.55
CA PRO A 3 15.25 1.64 5.28
C PRO A 3 14.02 2.42 4.80
N THR A 4 14.24 3.69 4.44
CA THR A 4 13.17 4.67 4.14
C THR A 4 12.14 4.17 3.13
N ARG A 5 12.57 3.40 2.12
CA ARG A 5 11.72 2.90 1.03
C ARG A 5 10.79 1.73 1.40
N ALA A 6 10.89 1.18 2.61
CA ALA A 6 9.99 0.14 3.09
C ALA A 6 9.03 0.64 4.17
N VAL A 7 9.21 1.88 4.64
CA VAL A 7 8.42 2.43 5.75
C VAL A 7 6.97 2.59 5.31
N ALA A 8 6.69 3.23 4.18
CA ALA A 8 5.31 3.47 3.78
C ALA A 8 4.53 2.18 3.47
N PRO A 9 5.08 1.17 2.75
CA PRO A 9 4.43 -0.13 2.60
C PRO A 9 4.15 -0.83 3.93
N LEU A 10 5.07 -0.77 4.89
CA LEU A 10 4.85 -1.36 6.23
C LEU A 10 3.78 -0.58 7.01
N THR A 11 3.75 0.75 6.91
CA THR A 11 2.72 1.58 7.53
C THR A 11 1.35 1.28 6.92
N ALA A 12 1.25 1.13 5.60
CA ALA A 12 0.02 0.75 4.92
C ALA A 12 -0.47 -0.63 5.39
N ALA A 13 0.44 -1.63 5.47
CA ALA A 13 0.11 -2.95 5.99
C ALA A 13 -0.36 -2.91 7.45
N ALA A 14 0.31 -2.14 8.31
CA ALA A 14 -0.05 -2.01 9.72
C ALA A 14 -1.40 -1.30 9.93
N ALA A 15 -1.67 -0.25 9.14
CA ALA A 15 -2.94 0.46 9.17
C ALA A 15 -4.08 -0.43 8.68
N ALA A 16 -3.90 -1.15 7.56
CA ALA A 16 -4.85 -2.13 7.05
C ALA A 16 -5.10 -3.28 8.05
N LEU A 17 -4.07 -3.73 8.76
CA LEU A 17 -4.19 -4.78 9.78
C LEU A 17 -4.99 -4.27 10.98
N THR A 18 -4.69 -3.05 11.44
CA THR A 18 -5.41 -2.41 12.54
C THR A 18 -6.88 -2.25 12.18
N LEU A 19 -7.18 -1.78 10.97
CA LEU A 19 -8.53 -1.68 10.43
C LEU A 19 -9.24 -3.03 10.43
N GLY A 20 -8.68 -4.04 9.76
CA GLY A 20 -9.32 -5.36 9.63
C GLY A 20 -9.52 -6.08 10.95
N VAL A 21 -8.53 -6.02 11.86
CA VAL A 21 -8.65 -6.62 13.20
C VAL A 21 -9.73 -5.90 14.02
N THR A 22 -9.80 -4.57 13.93
CA THR A 22 -10.82 -3.80 14.66
C THR A 22 -12.21 -4.15 14.12
N GLN A 23 -12.43 -4.14 12.80
CA GLN A 23 -13.70 -4.53 12.18
C GLN A 23 -14.14 -5.94 12.59
N LEU A 24 -13.22 -6.91 12.62
CA LEU A 24 -13.53 -8.27 13.06
C LEU A 24 -13.86 -8.37 14.56
N ALA A 25 -13.21 -7.56 15.39
CA ALA A 25 -13.40 -7.60 16.84
C ALA A 25 -14.66 -6.85 17.30
N THR A 26 -15.01 -5.74 16.63
CA THR A 26 -16.05 -4.81 17.09
C THR A 26 -17.28 -4.78 16.17
N GLY A 27 -17.20 -5.41 14.99
CA GLY A 27 -18.27 -5.40 14.00
C GLY A 27 -18.30 -4.10 13.20
N HIS A 28 -19.50 -3.75 12.74
CA HIS A 28 -19.71 -2.59 11.88
C HIS A 28 -19.54 -1.28 12.65
N GLN A 29 -18.94 -0.31 11.97
CA GLN A 29 -18.82 1.07 12.44
C GLN A 29 -20.19 1.75 12.48
N ASN A 30 -20.40 2.57 13.50
CA ASN A 30 -21.55 3.47 13.59
C ASN A 30 -21.20 4.84 13.03
N ILE A 31 -22.10 5.44 12.26
CA ILE A 31 -22.00 6.84 11.83
C ILE A 31 -23.33 7.54 12.17
N PRO A 32 -23.34 8.57 13.05
CA PRO A 32 -22.18 9.20 13.71
C PRO A 32 -21.47 8.30 14.73
N PHE A 33 -20.21 8.63 15.05
CA PHE A 33 -19.35 7.82 15.91
C PHE A 33 -19.82 7.88 17.36
N VAL A 34 -19.92 6.71 18.00
CA VAL A 34 -20.40 6.58 19.40
C VAL A 34 -19.43 5.81 20.29
N THR A 35 -18.46 5.13 19.69
CA THR A 35 -17.43 4.36 20.38
C THR A 35 -16.03 4.72 19.91
N PHE A 36 -15.03 4.41 20.74
CA PHE A 36 -13.62 4.50 20.34
C PHE A 36 -13.30 3.60 19.12
N ALA A 37 -14.00 2.47 18.98
CA ALA A 37 -13.82 1.57 17.85
C ALA A 37 -14.18 2.25 16.52
N ASP A 38 -15.20 3.10 16.50
CA ASP A 38 -15.60 3.85 15.30
C ASP A 38 -14.47 4.79 14.84
N TYR A 39 -13.82 5.49 15.77
CA TYR A 39 -12.64 6.31 15.48
C TYR A 39 -11.44 5.47 15.02
N LEU A 40 -11.23 4.30 15.61
CA LEU A 40 -10.11 3.44 15.26
C LEU A 40 -10.28 2.83 13.85
N ILE A 41 -11.51 2.44 13.48
CA ILE A 41 -11.84 1.97 12.13
C ILE A 41 -11.59 3.09 11.11
N GLU A 42 -12.23 4.24 11.26
CA GLU A 42 -12.09 5.31 10.26
C GLU A 42 -10.67 5.87 10.20
N GLY A 43 -10.04 6.06 11.36
CA GLY A 43 -8.68 6.58 11.45
C GLY A 43 -7.65 5.63 10.82
N SER A 44 -7.81 4.32 11.04
CA SER A 44 -6.98 3.31 10.39
C SER A 44 -7.23 3.24 8.90
N TYR A 45 -8.48 3.45 8.46
CA TYR A 45 -8.82 3.49 7.04
C TYR A 45 -8.20 4.71 6.33
N ALA A 46 -8.35 5.90 6.93
CA ALA A 46 -7.71 7.12 6.46
C ALA A 46 -6.18 6.95 6.37
N LEU A 47 -5.57 6.42 7.43
CA LEU A 47 -4.12 6.19 7.48
C LEU A 47 -3.69 5.18 6.43
N TYR A 48 -4.43 4.09 6.24
CA TYR A 48 -4.17 3.11 5.19
C TYR A 48 -4.17 3.76 3.82
N LEU A 49 -5.22 4.53 3.49
CA LEU A 49 -5.37 5.14 2.16
C LEU A 49 -4.22 6.10 1.86
N VAL A 50 -3.84 6.94 2.83
CA VAL A 50 -2.72 7.88 2.70
C VAL A 50 -1.37 7.14 2.63
N ALA A 51 -1.16 6.15 3.50
CA ALA A 51 0.08 5.37 3.52
C ALA A 51 0.28 4.58 2.22
N ALA A 52 -0.79 4.04 1.64
CA ALA A 52 -0.76 3.33 0.36
C ALA A 52 -0.32 4.23 -0.81
N VAL A 53 -0.64 5.53 -0.79
CA VAL A 53 -0.09 6.51 -1.76
C VAL A 53 1.43 6.60 -1.63
N PHE A 54 1.95 6.76 -0.41
CA PHE A 54 3.41 6.81 -0.21
C PHE A 54 4.07 5.45 -0.52
N ALA A 55 3.40 4.35 -0.21
CA ALA A 55 3.88 3.00 -0.47
C ALA A 55 4.05 2.73 -1.97
N VAL A 56 3.13 3.20 -2.81
CA VAL A 56 3.27 3.07 -4.26
C VAL A 56 4.38 3.97 -4.83
N LEU A 57 4.62 5.13 -4.23
CA LEU A 57 5.76 5.99 -4.59
C LEU A 57 7.11 5.35 -4.24
N ASP A 58 7.21 4.71 -3.07
CA ASP A 58 8.37 3.92 -2.67
C ASP A 58 8.60 2.74 -3.63
N LEU A 59 7.54 2.02 -3.97
CA LEU A 59 7.58 0.92 -4.94
C LEU A 59 8.06 1.42 -6.31
N ARG A 60 7.55 2.57 -6.76
CA ARG A 60 7.97 3.22 -8.01
C ARG A 60 9.44 3.59 -7.98
N ALA A 61 9.91 4.19 -6.89
CA ALA A 61 11.31 4.57 -6.73
C ALA A 61 12.23 3.33 -6.82
N ALA A 62 11.81 2.20 -6.26
CA ALA A 62 12.54 0.94 -6.36
C ALA A 62 12.53 0.30 -7.76
N HIS A 63 11.65 0.75 -8.65
CA HIS A 63 11.58 0.31 -10.05
C HIS A 63 12.20 1.32 -11.03
N THR A 64 12.91 2.34 -10.53
CA THR A 64 13.66 3.28 -11.37
C THR A 64 14.89 2.59 -12.00
N GLY A 65 15.22 3.01 -13.24
CA GLY A 65 16.43 2.58 -13.96
C GLY A 65 16.21 1.53 -15.07
N PRO A 66 17.29 1.11 -15.74
CA PRO A 66 17.25 0.11 -16.81
C PRO A 66 16.61 -1.19 -16.34
N GLY A 67 15.67 -1.74 -17.13
CA GLY A 67 14.93 -2.95 -16.76
C GLY A 67 13.86 -2.75 -15.68
N GLY A 68 13.53 -1.50 -15.31
CA GLY A 68 12.38 -1.18 -14.47
C GLY A 68 11.03 -1.50 -15.13
N TRP A 69 9.93 -1.23 -14.42
CA TRP A 69 8.57 -1.57 -14.87
C TRP A 69 8.02 -0.69 -16.01
N GLY A 70 8.78 0.33 -16.44
CA GLY A 70 8.47 1.20 -17.59
C GLY A 70 7.26 2.11 -17.41
N ARG A 71 6.83 2.75 -18.51
CA ARG A 71 5.73 3.73 -18.53
C ARG A 71 4.41 3.18 -18.00
N LEU A 72 4.09 1.92 -18.29
CA LEU A 72 2.86 1.29 -17.79
C LEU A 72 2.89 1.17 -16.26
N GLY A 73 4.02 0.78 -15.68
CA GLY A 73 4.17 0.76 -14.22
C GLY A 73 4.02 2.15 -13.60
N ASP A 74 4.60 3.18 -14.23
CA ASP A 74 4.46 4.57 -13.78
C ASP A 74 3.02 5.11 -13.87
N MET A 75 2.33 4.83 -14.99
CA MET A 75 0.91 5.17 -15.15
C MET A 75 0.06 4.42 -14.12
N GLY A 76 0.35 3.14 -13.89
CA GLY A 76 -0.31 2.33 -12.89
C GLY A 76 -0.14 2.87 -11.47
N ALA A 77 1.09 3.23 -11.10
CA ALA A 77 1.39 3.85 -9.81
C ALA A 77 0.65 5.19 -9.64
N GLY A 78 0.61 6.01 -10.70
CA GLY A 78 -0.14 7.28 -10.70
C GLY A 78 -1.64 7.09 -10.51
N LEU A 79 -2.26 6.16 -11.26
CA LEU A 79 -3.68 5.84 -11.13
C LEU A 79 -4.01 5.24 -9.76
N TYR A 80 -3.15 4.36 -9.24
CA TYR A 80 -3.30 3.78 -7.92
C TYR A 80 -3.30 4.84 -6.83
N ALA A 81 -2.30 5.74 -6.87
CA ALA A 81 -2.18 6.85 -5.93
C ALA A 81 -3.39 7.80 -6.02
N LEU A 82 -3.83 8.12 -7.23
CA LEU A 82 -5.02 8.95 -7.45
C LEU A 82 -6.27 8.27 -6.88
N GLY A 83 -6.46 6.97 -7.14
CA GLY A 83 -7.59 6.21 -6.60
C GLY A 83 -7.65 6.26 -5.08
N HIS A 84 -6.51 6.02 -4.42
CA HIS A 84 -6.42 6.11 -2.95
C HIS A 84 -6.64 7.53 -2.43
N ALA A 85 -6.11 8.55 -3.11
CA ALA A 85 -6.34 9.94 -2.73
C ALA A 85 -7.81 10.34 -2.84
N LEU A 86 -8.51 9.91 -3.89
CA LEU A 86 -9.94 10.16 -4.06
C LEU A 86 -10.78 9.51 -2.96
N LEU A 87 -10.44 8.27 -2.58
CA LEU A 87 -11.09 7.56 -1.47
C LEU A 87 -10.74 8.17 -0.11
N ALA A 88 -9.53 8.69 0.06
CA ALA A 88 -9.08 9.27 1.31
C ALA A 88 -9.88 10.53 1.69
N VAL A 89 -10.32 11.33 0.72
CA VAL A 89 -11.04 12.59 0.98
C VAL A 89 -12.30 12.38 1.85
N PRO A 90 -13.31 11.59 1.43
CA PRO A 90 -14.50 11.37 2.25
C PRO A 90 -14.17 10.69 3.58
N VAL A 91 -13.23 9.74 3.60
CA VAL A 91 -12.84 8.99 4.81
C VAL A 91 -12.18 9.91 5.85
N VAL A 92 -11.24 10.76 5.43
CA VAL A 92 -10.59 11.75 6.31
C VAL A 92 -11.61 12.77 6.81
N VAL A 93 -12.53 13.22 5.96
CA VAL A 93 -13.61 14.15 6.39
C VAL A 93 -14.49 13.49 7.45
N THR A 94 -14.88 12.23 7.24
CA THR A 94 -15.68 11.45 8.19
C THR A 94 -14.94 11.29 9.51
N PHE A 95 -13.65 10.93 9.46
CA PHE A 95 -12.81 10.79 10.65
C PHE A 95 -12.71 12.07 11.47
N VAL A 96 -12.45 13.21 10.79
CA VAL A 96 -12.30 14.51 11.45
C VAL A 96 -13.63 14.99 12.04
N ARG A 97 -14.75 14.71 11.39
CA ARG A 97 -16.09 15.14 11.84
C ARG A 97 -16.70 14.20 12.88
N GLY A 98 -16.37 12.91 12.84
CA GLY A 98 -17.08 11.87 13.58
C GLY A 98 -18.51 11.63 13.09
N ASP A 99 -18.84 12.06 11.88
CA ASP A 99 -20.17 11.96 11.24
C ASP A 99 -20.00 11.90 9.72
N ASN A 100 -21.10 11.59 9.01
CA ASN A 100 -21.18 11.50 7.58
C ASN A 100 -20.57 12.71 6.87
N PRO A 101 -19.75 12.47 5.83
CA PRO A 101 -19.29 13.54 4.97
C PRO A 101 -20.49 14.06 4.14
N PRO A 102 -20.39 15.27 3.56
CA PRO A 102 -21.37 15.74 2.59
C PRO A 102 -21.55 14.70 1.48
N GLU A 103 -22.80 14.40 1.09
CA GLU A 103 -23.11 13.30 0.17
C GLU A 103 -22.34 13.39 -1.16
N VAL A 104 -22.07 14.61 -1.63
CA VAL A 104 -21.28 14.87 -2.84
C VAL A 104 -19.89 14.23 -2.79
N LEU A 105 -19.29 14.05 -1.62
CA LEU A 105 -17.97 13.41 -1.50
C LEU A 105 -18.04 11.89 -1.74
N PHE A 106 -19.19 11.24 -1.55
CA PHE A 106 -19.34 9.82 -1.89
C PHE A 106 -19.24 9.58 -3.40
N THR A 107 -19.50 10.60 -4.23
CA THR A 107 -19.32 10.49 -5.69
C THR A 107 -17.86 10.22 -6.09
N LEU A 108 -16.90 10.45 -5.19
CA LEU A 108 -15.47 10.15 -5.40
C LEU A 108 -15.14 8.65 -5.27
N PHE A 109 -16.02 7.84 -4.67
CA PHE A 109 -15.75 6.41 -4.45
C PHE A 109 -15.62 5.64 -5.76
N THR A 110 -16.61 5.76 -6.64
CA THR A 110 -16.62 5.05 -7.93
C THR A 110 -15.39 5.36 -8.78
N PRO A 111 -15.04 6.62 -9.09
CA PRO A 111 -13.83 6.93 -9.84
C PRO A 111 -12.57 6.52 -9.07
N GLY A 112 -12.58 6.60 -7.73
CA GLY A 112 -11.49 6.12 -6.88
C GLY A 112 -11.20 4.62 -7.03
N LEU A 113 -12.24 3.79 -6.93
CA LEU A 113 -12.17 2.33 -7.12
C LEU A 113 -11.73 1.95 -8.54
N VAL A 114 -12.25 2.65 -9.56
CA VAL A 114 -11.86 2.43 -10.96
C VAL A 114 -10.38 2.78 -11.17
N ALA A 115 -9.92 3.94 -10.68
CA ALA A 115 -8.53 4.35 -10.77
C ALA A 115 -7.60 3.38 -10.01
N TRP A 116 -8.03 2.92 -8.83
CA TRP A 116 -7.31 1.90 -8.07
C TRP A 116 -7.16 0.59 -8.87
N LEU A 117 -8.26 0.04 -9.40
CA LEU A 117 -8.22 -1.20 -10.17
C LEU A 117 -7.30 -1.09 -11.41
N LEU A 118 -7.48 -0.03 -12.19
CA LEU A 118 -6.65 0.23 -13.37
C LEU A 118 -5.18 0.41 -12.98
N GLY A 119 -4.93 1.07 -11.85
CA GLY A 119 -3.62 1.21 -11.25
C GLY A 119 -2.96 -0.14 -10.99
N LEU A 120 -3.66 -1.04 -10.28
CA LEU A 120 -3.19 -2.40 -10.00
C LEU A 120 -2.90 -3.19 -11.29
N VAL A 121 -3.78 -3.13 -12.29
CA VAL A 121 -3.59 -3.82 -13.58
C VAL A 121 -2.34 -3.32 -14.31
N LEU A 122 -2.16 -2.01 -14.42
CA LEU A 122 -1.01 -1.46 -15.13
C LEU A 122 0.31 -1.69 -14.36
N MET A 123 0.28 -1.59 -13.03
CA MET A 123 1.42 -1.96 -12.19
C MET A 123 1.78 -3.43 -12.34
N ALA A 124 0.79 -4.34 -12.39
CA ALA A 124 1.01 -5.76 -12.62
C ALA A 124 1.75 -6.02 -13.94
N VAL A 125 1.30 -5.39 -15.03
CA VAL A 125 1.96 -5.50 -16.34
C VAL A 125 3.39 -4.98 -16.29
N GLY A 126 3.59 -3.82 -15.67
CA GLY A 126 4.92 -3.24 -15.50
C GLY A 126 5.84 -4.14 -14.67
N ALA A 127 5.38 -4.60 -13.51
CA ALA A 127 6.13 -5.45 -12.59
C ALA A 127 6.47 -6.81 -13.22
N PHE A 128 5.55 -7.41 -13.97
CA PHE A 128 5.78 -8.65 -14.69
C PHE A 128 6.89 -8.51 -15.74
N LYS A 129 6.93 -7.38 -16.46
CA LYS A 129 7.97 -7.08 -17.45
C LYS A 129 9.31 -6.75 -16.78
N GLY A 130 9.31 -5.98 -15.70
CA GLY A 130 10.51 -5.53 -14.99
C GLY A 130 11.21 -6.63 -14.18
N ARG A 131 10.52 -7.72 -13.85
CA ARG A 131 11.06 -8.91 -13.12
C ARG A 131 11.74 -8.61 -11.78
N ARG A 132 11.59 -7.40 -11.23
CA ARG A 132 12.13 -7.04 -9.91
C ARG A 132 11.34 -7.63 -8.75
N ILE A 133 10.07 -7.94 -8.98
CA ILE A 133 9.25 -8.78 -8.09
C ILE A 133 8.90 -10.11 -8.77
N PRO A 134 8.62 -11.19 -8.01
CA PRO A 134 8.23 -12.46 -8.61
C PRO A 134 6.96 -12.33 -9.45
N ARG A 135 6.95 -13.01 -10.59
CA ARG A 135 5.83 -12.97 -11.54
C ARG A 135 4.49 -13.36 -10.92
N ALA A 136 4.49 -14.34 -10.01
CA ALA A 136 3.27 -14.75 -9.31
C ALA A 136 2.66 -13.58 -8.51
N VAL A 137 3.50 -12.79 -7.83
CA VAL A 137 3.06 -11.61 -7.08
C VAL A 137 2.56 -10.53 -8.03
N ALA A 138 3.27 -10.28 -9.13
CA ALA A 138 2.83 -9.33 -10.14
C ALA A 138 1.46 -9.71 -10.74
N VAL A 139 1.24 -10.98 -11.06
CA VAL A 139 -0.03 -11.50 -11.61
C VAL A 139 -1.16 -11.45 -10.58
N ALA A 140 -0.86 -11.54 -9.29
CA ALA A 140 -1.85 -11.49 -8.22
C ALA A 140 -2.34 -10.06 -7.92
N LEU A 141 -1.55 -9.01 -8.19
CA LEU A 141 -1.91 -7.62 -7.88
C LEU A 141 -3.30 -7.19 -8.36
N PRO A 142 -3.76 -7.48 -9.60
CA PRO A 142 -5.09 -7.09 -10.05
C PRO A 142 -6.23 -7.73 -9.28
N ALA A 143 -5.97 -8.87 -8.60
CA ALA A 143 -6.96 -9.57 -7.80
C ALA A 143 -7.13 -8.96 -6.41
N THR A 144 -6.20 -8.09 -5.96
CA THR A 144 -6.24 -7.46 -4.64
C THR A 144 -7.58 -6.76 -4.39
N LEU A 145 -7.95 -5.78 -5.22
CA LEU A 145 -9.21 -5.05 -5.03
C LEU A 145 -10.48 -5.94 -5.17
N PRO A 146 -10.63 -6.79 -6.20
CA PRO A 146 -11.77 -7.71 -6.29
C PRO A 146 -11.93 -8.62 -5.06
N LEU A 147 -10.82 -9.14 -4.51
CA LEU A 147 -10.84 -9.95 -3.31
C LEU A 147 -11.19 -9.12 -2.06
N THR A 148 -10.64 -7.91 -1.95
CA THR A 148 -11.01 -6.96 -0.88
C THR A 148 -12.51 -6.69 -0.88
N LEU A 149 -13.11 -6.48 -2.06
CA LEU A 149 -14.56 -6.25 -2.18
C LEU A 149 -15.39 -7.51 -1.94
N ALA A 150 -14.98 -8.65 -2.48
CA ALA A 150 -15.73 -9.91 -2.39
C ALA A 150 -15.79 -10.47 -0.96
N LEU A 151 -14.79 -10.16 -0.13
CA LEU A 151 -14.70 -10.64 1.24
C LEU A 151 -15.45 -9.74 2.25
N GLY A 152 -15.89 -8.53 1.88
CA GLY A 152 -16.56 -7.61 2.79
C GLY A 152 -15.62 -7.12 3.90
N ASP A 153 -16.08 -7.13 5.15
CA ASP A 153 -15.32 -6.64 6.33
C ASP A 153 -13.88 -7.22 6.43
N PRO A 154 -13.63 -8.55 6.34
CA PRO A 154 -12.27 -9.08 6.36
C PRO A 154 -11.46 -8.76 5.10
N GLY A 155 -12.06 -8.21 4.06
CA GLY A 155 -11.42 -7.98 2.76
C GLY A 155 -10.18 -7.10 2.83
N VAL A 156 -10.14 -6.13 3.75
CA VAL A 156 -8.95 -5.28 3.95
C VAL A 156 -7.69 -6.08 4.33
N LEU A 157 -7.82 -7.31 4.86
CA LEU A 157 -6.68 -8.18 5.14
C LEU A 157 -5.94 -8.61 3.86
N VAL A 158 -6.59 -8.56 2.70
CA VAL A 158 -5.94 -8.76 1.41
C VAL A 158 -4.92 -7.64 1.14
N GLU A 159 -5.20 -6.42 1.57
CA GLU A 159 -4.28 -5.27 1.48
C GLU A 159 -3.08 -5.45 2.42
N VAL A 160 -3.30 -5.99 3.61
CA VAL A 160 -2.21 -6.33 4.54
C VAL A 160 -1.22 -7.26 3.87
N VAL A 161 -1.71 -8.35 3.28
CA VAL A 161 -0.86 -9.33 2.61
C VAL A 161 -0.16 -8.69 1.42
N THR A 162 -0.88 -7.93 0.59
CA THR A 162 -0.33 -7.25 -0.59
C THR A 162 0.83 -6.33 -0.20
N TRP A 163 0.62 -5.44 0.77
CA TRP A 163 1.63 -4.48 1.18
C TRP A 163 2.78 -5.11 1.95
N ALA A 164 2.52 -6.09 2.83
CA ALA A 164 3.57 -6.81 3.55
C ALA A 164 4.50 -7.57 2.60
N VAL A 165 3.93 -8.23 1.58
CA VAL A 165 4.69 -8.95 0.56
C VAL A 165 5.56 -7.98 -0.25
N LEU A 166 5.00 -6.86 -0.71
CA LEU A 166 5.75 -5.83 -1.44
C LEU A 166 6.86 -5.22 -0.58
N ALA A 167 6.57 -4.89 0.69
CA ALA A 167 7.56 -4.39 1.65
C ALA A 167 8.72 -5.37 1.82
N ALA A 168 8.42 -6.67 1.97
CA ALA A 168 9.43 -7.71 2.10
C ALA A 168 10.35 -7.80 0.87
N PHE A 169 9.81 -7.61 -0.34
CA PHE A 169 10.63 -7.54 -1.56
C PHE A 169 11.54 -6.32 -1.58
N LEU A 170 11.02 -5.16 -1.21
CA LEU A 170 11.82 -3.93 -1.15
C LEU A 170 12.98 -4.09 -0.15
N LEU A 171 12.70 -4.63 1.03
CA LEU A 171 13.73 -4.92 2.04
C LEU A 171 14.79 -5.90 1.53
N ARG A 172 14.39 -6.96 0.82
CA ARG A 172 15.34 -7.94 0.24
C ARG A 172 16.23 -7.31 -0.81
N GLN A 173 15.68 -6.52 -1.73
CA GLN A 173 16.46 -5.83 -2.75
C GLN A 173 17.47 -4.86 -2.14
N MET A 174 17.08 -4.14 -1.08
CA MET A 174 17.97 -3.20 -0.40
C MET A 174 19.13 -3.89 0.31
N ARG A 175 18.87 -5.01 1.01
CA ARG A 175 19.93 -5.81 1.65
C ARG A 175 20.92 -6.38 0.64
N ALA A 176 20.45 -6.78 -0.53
CA ALA A 176 21.32 -7.28 -1.61
C ALA A 176 22.16 -6.18 -2.26
N ALA A 177 21.75 -4.91 -2.15
CA ALA A 177 22.47 -3.76 -2.68
C ALA A 177 23.47 -3.15 -1.68
N GLU A 178 23.46 -3.59 -0.41
CA GLU A 178 24.43 -3.15 0.60
C GLU A 178 25.80 -3.79 0.28
N PRO A 179 26.85 -3.00 0.02
CA PRO A 179 28.16 -3.56 -0.29
C PRO A 179 28.66 -4.39 0.89
N ALA A 180 29.13 -5.62 0.62
CA ALA A 180 29.80 -6.43 1.61
C ALA A 180 30.91 -5.59 2.24
N ALA A 181 30.85 -5.38 3.55
CA ALA A 181 31.90 -4.67 4.27
C ALA A 181 33.25 -5.30 3.89
N PRO A 182 34.25 -4.51 3.45
CA PRO A 182 35.55 -5.07 3.13
C PRO A 182 36.04 -5.82 4.35
N HIS A 183 36.25 -7.13 4.19
CA HIS A 183 36.91 -7.94 5.20
C HIS A 183 38.22 -7.23 5.55
N ALA A 184 38.34 -6.82 6.80
CA ALA A 184 39.56 -6.32 7.38
C ALA A 184 40.57 -7.47 7.44
N THR A 185 41.19 -7.77 6.30
CA THR A 185 42.28 -8.73 6.14
C THR A 185 43.27 -8.14 5.16
N ASP A 186 44.14 -7.24 5.65
CA ASP A 186 45.55 -7.15 5.24
C ASP A 186 46.24 -5.91 5.84
N TRP A 187 46.51 -5.92 7.14
CA TRP A 187 47.52 -5.01 7.71
C TRP A 187 48.44 -5.74 8.71
N GLN A 188 48.80 -6.99 8.42
CA GLN A 188 49.81 -7.74 9.19
C GLN A 188 51.20 -7.83 8.55
N HIS A 189 51.48 -7.12 7.45
CA HIS A 189 52.82 -7.10 6.88
C HIS A 189 53.27 -5.69 6.58
N HIS A 190 53.89 -5.02 7.57
CA HIS A 190 55.07 -4.17 7.38
C HIS A 190 55.81 -4.06 8.71
N SER A 191 56.69 -5.03 8.91
CA SER A 191 57.89 -4.98 9.75
C SER A 191 58.89 -3.96 9.21
#